data_AF-A0A833D5H0-F1
#
_entry.id   AF-A0A833D5H0-F1
#
_cell.length_a   1.000
_cell.length_b   1.000
_cell.length_c   1.000
_cell.angle_alpha   90.00
_cell.angle_beta   90.00
_cell.angle_gamma   90.00
#
_symmetry.space_group_name_H-M   'P 1'
#
loop_
_entity.id
_entity.type
_entity.pdbx_description
1 polymer ?
#
loop_
_entity_poly.entity_id
_entity_poly.type
_entity_poly.pdbx_seq_one_letter_code
_entity_poly.pdbx_strand_id
1 'polypeptide(L)'
;MGNQANFSRMMLALVQALPRLLVAVVVAVPLLAAAAPALAGGLPEIRTHEKNSVPTCVTPERLMDYLRLRNGKLDSRYEGIAHFYKKHGEAWRVRWDYAFFQMLLETNSLKYTGADKPRQNNFAGIGTTGGGVRGNSFPDVSTGVLAQVQHLVAYSGEKLTKADAVAQRTLENQDDIIARSLKLGRPMTFADLQMRWAVDRGYAHKIGVLADAFADAYCRGKEPEVAAKPDTQPTAKPEHKVLAVAAEEQKTLPATLKSPAVRYLPIPVLVHEGRAINLQAAQQ
;
A
#
# COMPACT_ATOMS: atom_id res chain seq x y z
N MET A 1 48.54 71.67 -69.46
CA MET A 1 48.24 70.67 -68.41
C MET A 1 46.74 70.44 -68.44
N GLY A 2 46.13 69.35 -68.91
CA GLY A 2 46.52 68.00 -69.29
C GLY A 2 45.22 67.21 -69.11
N ASN A 3 44.57 66.89 -70.22
CA ASN A 3 43.11 66.73 -70.37
C ASN A 3 42.66 65.25 -70.24
N GLN A 4 41.39 65.11 -69.87
CA GLN A 4 40.46 63.98 -70.02
C GLN A 4 40.92 62.60 -70.56
N ALA A 5 40.49 61.59 -69.78
CA ALA A 5 39.70 60.41 -70.17
C ALA A 5 40.17 59.44 -71.27
N ASN A 6 39.85 58.17 -70.97
CA ASN A 6 39.18 57.19 -71.83
C ASN A 6 39.96 56.01 -72.43
N PHE A 7 39.33 54.85 -72.23
CA PHE A 7 39.15 53.71 -73.15
C PHE A 7 40.21 52.57 -73.25
N SER A 8 39.77 51.42 -72.71
CA SER A 8 39.52 50.15 -73.41
C SER A 8 40.55 49.00 -73.34
N ARG A 9 40.06 47.90 -72.77
CA ARG A 9 40.19 46.48 -73.17
C ARG A 9 41.59 45.85 -73.19
N MET A 10 41.77 44.77 -72.39
CA MET A 10 41.99 43.42 -72.94
C MET A 10 42.10 42.32 -71.88
N MET A 11 41.43 41.20 -72.19
CA MET A 11 41.80 39.81 -71.90
C MET A 11 41.85 39.28 -70.45
N LEU A 12 41.01 38.27 -70.17
CA LEU A 12 41.41 36.85 -70.06
C LEU A 12 40.60 36.11 -68.97
N ALA A 13 39.85 35.12 -69.44
CA ALA A 13 39.37 33.88 -68.78
C ALA A 13 39.55 33.68 -67.26
N LEU A 14 38.49 33.24 -66.57
CA LEU A 14 38.42 31.85 -66.07
C LEU A 14 37.04 31.52 -65.46
N VAL A 15 36.66 30.27 -65.69
CA VAL A 15 35.59 29.48 -65.06
C VAL A 15 35.71 29.54 -63.53
N GLN A 16 34.58 29.58 -62.79
CA GLN A 16 34.22 28.59 -61.74
C GLN A 16 33.13 29.08 -60.77
N ALA A 17 32.16 28.18 -60.56
CA ALA A 17 31.34 27.97 -59.36
C ALA A 17 30.30 29.03 -58.96
N LEU A 18 29.07 28.83 -59.45
CA LEU A 18 27.85 29.26 -58.74
C LEU A 18 27.75 28.51 -57.39
N PRO A 19 27.55 29.18 -56.25
CA PRO A 19 27.17 28.49 -55.04
C PRO A 19 25.69 28.11 -55.14
N ARG A 20 25.41 26.80 -55.17
CA ARG A 20 24.06 26.28 -54.91
C ARG A 20 23.71 26.62 -53.47
N LEU A 21 22.81 27.59 -53.29
CA LEU A 21 22.20 27.91 -52.01
C LEU A 21 21.30 26.74 -51.59
N LEU A 22 21.87 25.76 -50.88
CA LEU A 22 21.10 24.73 -50.17
C LEU A 22 20.43 25.40 -48.97
N VAL A 23 19.18 25.80 -49.14
CA VAL A 23 18.30 26.14 -48.01
C VAL A 23 18.00 24.83 -47.29
N ALA A 24 18.76 24.53 -46.24
CA ALA A 24 18.45 23.46 -45.31
C ALA A 24 17.19 23.86 -44.53
N VAL A 25 16.03 23.38 -44.98
CA VAL A 25 14.79 23.44 -44.20
C VAL A 25 14.95 22.48 -43.02
N VAL A 26 15.41 23.00 -41.89
CA VAL A 26 15.35 22.30 -40.61
C VAL A 26 13.89 22.26 -40.21
N VAL A 27 13.19 21.17 -40.54
CA VAL A 27 11.88 20.88 -39.97
C VAL A 27 12.12 20.54 -38.50
N ALA A 28 11.92 21.53 -37.63
CA ALA A 28 11.85 21.31 -36.20
C ALA A 28 10.61 20.47 -35.92
N VAL A 29 10.78 19.15 -35.85
CA VAL A 29 9.76 18.25 -35.31
C VAL A 29 9.67 18.58 -33.82
N PRO A 30 8.54 19.11 -33.31
CA PRO A 30 8.40 19.28 -31.89
C PRO A 30 8.34 17.88 -31.29
N LEU A 31 9.38 17.47 -30.55
CA LEU A 31 9.25 16.38 -29.61
C LEU A 31 8.16 16.79 -28.64
N LEU A 32 6.94 16.28 -28.84
CA LEU A 32 5.93 16.24 -27.80
C LEU A 32 6.46 15.26 -26.75
N ALA A 33 7.28 15.76 -25.84
CA ALA A 33 7.54 15.07 -24.59
C ALA A 33 6.19 15.00 -23.89
N ALA A 34 5.51 13.86 -23.99
CA ALA A 34 4.44 13.52 -23.09
C ALA A 34 5.08 13.51 -21.70
N ALA A 35 4.93 14.62 -20.97
CA ALA A 35 5.20 14.64 -19.55
C ALA A 35 4.22 13.66 -18.93
N ALA A 36 4.65 12.42 -18.72
CA ALA A 36 4.01 11.59 -17.71
C ALA A 36 4.06 12.42 -16.43
N PRO A 37 2.93 12.70 -15.77
CA PRO A 37 3.00 13.30 -14.46
C PRO A 37 3.82 12.35 -13.60
N ALA A 38 5.05 12.75 -13.27
CA ALA A 38 5.73 12.19 -12.13
C ALA A 38 4.83 12.52 -10.94
N LEU A 39 3.99 11.55 -10.55
CA LEU A 39 3.27 11.65 -9.31
C LEU A 39 4.32 11.64 -8.20
N ALA A 40 4.81 12.82 -7.85
CA ALA A 40 5.32 13.12 -6.51
C ALA A 40 4.15 13.11 -5.49
N GLY A 41 3.16 12.25 -5.72
CA GLY A 41 1.98 12.05 -4.89
C GLY A 41 2.27 10.88 -3.96
N GLY A 42 1.94 11.04 -2.68
CA GLY A 42 2.12 9.99 -1.68
C GLY A 42 1.43 8.67 -2.06
N LEU A 43 1.68 7.63 -1.26
CA LEU A 43 1.04 6.33 -1.44
C LEU A 43 -0.50 6.48 -1.45
N PRO A 44 -1.24 5.59 -2.14
CA PRO A 44 -2.67 5.75 -2.33
C PRO A 44 -3.47 5.64 -1.03
N GLU A 45 -4.72 6.09 -1.09
CA GLU A 45 -5.71 5.82 -0.06
C GLU A 45 -5.86 4.31 0.17
N ILE A 46 -6.12 3.91 1.42
CA ILE A 46 -6.34 2.51 1.79
C ILE A 46 -7.58 1.96 1.08
N ARG A 47 -8.64 2.77 0.95
CA ARG A 47 -9.94 2.35 0.42
C ARG A 47 -10.04 2.57 -1.06
N THR A 48 -10.56 1.59 -1.78
CA THR A 48 -10.80 1.72 -3.22
C THR A 48 -12.09 2.48 -3.50
N HIS A 49 -12.06 3.27 -4.57
CA HIS A 49 -13.21 3.95 -5.18
C HIS A 49 -12.90 4.22 -6.66
N GLU A 50 -13.79 4.87 -7.40
CA GLU A 50 -13.70 5.01 -8.88
C GLU A 50 -12.40 5.66 -9.36
N LYS A 51 -11.80 6.54 -8.53
CA LYS A 51 -10.55 7.25 -8.83
C LYS A 51 -9.33 6.65 -8.12
N ASN A 52 -9.53 5.63 -7.27
CA ASN A 52 -8.48 4.92 -6.53
C ASN A 52 -8.74 3.40 -6.65
N SER A 53 -8.66 2.88 -7.86
CA SER A 53 -8.73 1.45 -8.12
C SER A 53 -7.34 0.83 -8.18
N VAL A 54 -7.27 -0.49 -8.06
CA VAL A 54 -6.02 -1.20 -8.36
C VAL A 54 -5.78 -1.15 -9.88
N PRO A 55 -4.60 -0.73 -10.36
CA PRO A 55 -4.32 -0.65 -11.79
C PRO A 55 -4.46 -2.01 -12.48
N THR A 56 -4.94 -2.03 -13.73
CA THR A 56 -5.18 -3.27 -14.49
C THR A 56 -3.91 -4.10 -14.69
N CYS A 57 -2.75 -3.43 -14.75
CA CYS A 57 -1.46 -4.12 -14.87
C CYS A 57 -1.08 -4.92 -13.60
N VAL A 58 -1.73 -4.67 -12.46
CA VAL A 58 -1.48 -5.41 -11.22
C VAL A 58 -2.38 -6.65 -11.21
N THR A 59 -1.82 -7.78 -11.59
CA THR A 59 -2.51 -9.09 -11.50
C THR A 59 -1.89 -9.95 -10.39
N PRO A 60 -2.65 -10.89 -9.80
CA PRO A 60 -2.08 -11.86 -8.85
C PRO A 60 -0.86 -12.59 -9.41
N GLU A 61 -0.87 -12.95 -10.68
CA GLU A 61 0.22 -13.66 -11.36
C GLU A 61 1.51 -12.83 -11.36
N ARG A 62 1.41 -11.54 -11.73
CA ARG A 62 2.56 -10.63 -11.71
C ARG A 62 3.09 -10.40 -10.30
N LEU A 63 2.21 -10.25 -9.32
CA LEU A 63 2.61 -10.13 -7.92
C LEU A 63 3.29 -11.40 -7.40
N MET A 64 2.81 -12.58 -7.80
CA MET A 64 3.42 -13.86 -7.45
C MET A 64 4.80 -14.02 -8.09
N ASP A 65 4.97 -13.63 -9.34
CA ASP A 65 6.27 -13.63 -10.01
C ASP A 65 7.25 -12.69 -9.30
N TYR A 66 6.78 -11.50 -8.94
CA TYR A 66 7.57 -10.55 -8.19
C TYR A 66 7.97 -11.05 -6.80
N LEU A 67 7.07 -11.74 -6.09
CA LEU A 67 7.37 -12.40 -4.82
C LEU A 67 8.41 -13.51 -4.99
N ARG A 68 8.32 -14.35 -6.03
CA ARG A 68 9.30 -15.41 -6.30
C ARG A 68 10.69 -14.85 -6.62
N LEU A 69 10.78 -13.75 -7.35
CA LEU A 69 12.07 -13.07 -7.60
C LEU A 69 12.75 -12.66 -6.29
N ARG A 70 11.97 -12.25 -5.28
CA ARG A 70 12.51 -11.87 -3.97
C ARG A 70 12.75 -13.06 -3.06
N ASN A 71 11.95 -14.12 -3.18
CA ASN A 71 12.04 -15.32 -2.37
C ASN A 71 12.12 -16.57 -3.25
N GLY A 72 13.35 -16.92 -3.66
CA GLY A 72 13.62 -18.12 -4.46
C GLY A 72 13.41 -19.45 -3.74
N LYS A 73 13.04 -19.43 -2.45
CA LYS A 73 12.69 -20.63 -1.65
C LYS A 73 11.27 -20.49 -1.08
N LEU A 74 10.35 -19.94 -1.88
CA LEU A 74 8.97 -19.73 -1.48
C LEU A 74 8.32 -21.08 -1.13
N ASP A 75 7.74 -21.16 0.07
CA ASP A 75 6.96 -22.32 0.52
C ASP A 75 5.68 -22.45 -0.33
N SER A 76 5.36 -23.67 -0.76
CA SER A 76 4.23 -23.95 -1.65
C SER A 76 2.88 -23.53 -1.06
N ARG A 77 2.76 -23.46 0.27
CA ARG A 77 1.54 -22.95 0.93
C ARG A 77 1.19 -21.51 0.57
N TYR A 78 2.14 -20.74 0.05
CA TYR A 78 1.96 -19.35 -0.35
C TYR A 78 1.72 -19.14 -1.85
N GLU A 79 1.64 -20.20 -2.66
CA GLU A 79 1.51 -20.10 -4.11
C GLU A 79 0.30 -19.28 -4.59
N GLY A 80 -0.78 -19.22 -3.79
CA GLY A 80 -1.99 -18.44 -4.09
C GLY A 80 -2.15 -17.16 -3.27
N ILE A 81 -1.10 -16.69 -2.56
CA ILE A 81 -1.28 -15.60 -1.59
C ILE A 81 -1.75 -14.29 -2.24
N ALA A 82 -1.28 -13.96 -3.44
CA ALA A 82 -1.73 -12.77 -4.17
C ALA A 82 -3.22 -12.84 -4.55
N HIS A 83 -3.73 -14.03 -4.92
CA HIS A 83 -5.16 -14.23 -5.19
C HIS A 83 -6.01 -14.00 -3.94
N PHE A 84 -5.52 -14.38 -2.75
CA PHE A 84 -6.21 -14.05 -1.50
C PHE A 84 -6.24 -12.55 -1.23
N TYR A 85 -5.15 -11.81 -1.51
CA TYR A 85 -5.16 -10.35 -1.38
C TYR A 85 -6.17 -9.72 -2.32
N LYS A 86 -6.20 -10.12 -3.60
CA LYS A 86 -7.20 -9.65 -4.57
C LYS A 86 -8.62 -9.95 -4.09
N LYS A 87 -8.91 -11.22 -3.78
CA LYS A 87 -10.25 -11.66 -3.32
C LYS A 87 -10.74 -10.87 -2.11
N HIS A 88 -9.94 -10.82 -1.05
CA HIS A 88 -10.36 -10.17 0.20
C HIS A 88 -10.36 -8.66 0.06
N GLY A 89 -9.37 -8.07 -0.60
CA GLY A 89 -9.33 -6.63 -0.78
C GLY A 89 -10.41 -6.10 -1.71
N GLU A 90 -10.80 -6.83 -2.76
CA GLU A 90 -11.99 -6.48 -3.55
C GLU A 90 -13.26 -6.54 -2.71
N ALA A 91 -13.47 -7.63 -1.96
CA ALA A 91 -14.64 -7.80 -1.10
C ALA A 91 -14.74 -6.70 -0.02
N TRP A 92 -13.60 -6.26 0.50
CA TRP A 92 -13.53 -5.25 1.55
C TRP A 92 -13.24 -3.85 1.04
N ARG A 93 -13.14 -3.60 -0.28
CA ARG A 93 -12.78 -2.28 -0.86
C ARG A 93 -11.45 -1.72 -0.35
N VAL A 94 -10.39 -2.54 -0.33
CA VAL A 94 -9.02 -2.16 0.07
C VAL A 94 -8.10 -2.24 -1.15
N ARG A 95 -7.16 -1.28 -1.27
CA ARG A 95 -6.06 -1.29 -2.25
C ARG A 95 -5.12 -2.47 -1.99
N TRP A 96 -5.52 -3.62 -2.52
CA TRP A 96 -4.95 -4.92 -2.20
C TRP A 96 -3.53 -5.13 -2.70
N ASP A 97 -3.14 -4.39 -3.73
CA ASP A 97 -1.78 -4.29 -4.22
C ASP A 97 -0.84 -3.70 -3.16
N TYR A 98 -1.25 -2.61 -2.52
CA TYR A 98 -0.48 -2.01 -1.44
C TYR A 98 -0.51 -2.82 -0.14
N ALA A 99 -1.61 -3.52 0.15
CA ALA A 99 -1.64 -4.51 1.23
C ALA A 99 -0.65 -5.67 0.98
N PHE A 100 -0.49 -6.10 -0.28
CA PHE A 100 0.51 -7.08 -0.68
C PHE A 100 1.93 -6.53 -0.52
N PHE A 101 2.22 -5.31 -0.97
CA PHE A 101 3.54 -4.69 -0.78
C PHE A 101 3.89 -4.48 0.69
N GLN A 102 2.90 -4.11 1.52
CA GLN A 102 3.05 -4.10 2.96
C GLN A 102 3.43 -5.49 3.49
N MET A 103 2.76 -6.57 3.06
CA MET A 103 3.14 -7.93 3.47
C MET A 103 4.56 -8.30 3.06
N LEU A 104 5.02 -7.90 1.88
CA LEU A 104 6.41 -8.13 1.46
C LEU A 104 7.39 -7.45 2.41
N LEU A 105 7.06 -6.25 2.90
CA LEU A 105 7.89 -5.54 3.88
C LEU A 105 7.87 -6.25 5.24
N GLU A 106 6.69 -6.50 5.79
CA GLU A 106 6.48 -7.05 7.14
C GLU A 106 7.09 -8.44 7.32
N THR A 107 7.05 -9.25 6.27
CA THR A 107 7.48 -10.66 6.33
C THR A 107 8.87 -10.90 5.74
N ASN A 108 9.53 -9.82 5.29
CA ASN A 108 10.73 -9.91 4.45
C ASN A 108 10.50 -10.84 3.24
N SER A 109 9.42 -10.60 2.50
CA SER A 109 8.97 -11.41 1.36
C SER A 109 8.75 -12.88 1.72
N LEU A 110 8.09 -13.13 2.86
CA LEU A 110 7.79 -14.44 3.42
C LEU A 110 9.03 -15.27 3.77
N LYS A 111 10.20 -14.62 3.95
CA LYS A 111 11.41 -15.28 4.45
C LYS A 111 11.43 -15.42 5.97
N TYR A 112 10.74 -14.52 6.69
CA TYR A 112 10.65 -14.49 8.16
C TYR A 112 12.02 -14.62 8.85
N THR A 113 12.79 -13.53 8.87
CA THR A 113 14.12 -13.49 9.50
C THR A 113 14.08 -13.04 10.98
N GLY A 114 12.90 -12.96 11.60
CA GLY A 114 12.66 -12.42 12.95
C GLY A 114 11.91 -13.36 13.90
N ALA A 115 11.35 -12.81 14.99
CA ALA A 115 10.65 -13.60 16.03
C ALA A 115 9.30 -14.19 15.57
N ASP A 116 8.70 -13.60 14.52
CA ASP A 116 7.46 -14.07 13.94
C ASP A 116 7.70 -15.36 13.15
N LYS A 117 7.00 -16.41 13.57
CA LYS A 117 7.18 -17.74 12.97
C LYS A 117 6.23 -17.87 11.78
N PRO A 118 6.70 -18.37 10.62
CA PRO A 118 5.86 -18.63 9.45
C PRO A 118 4.53 -19.31 9.82
N ARG A 119 4.54 -20.24 10.78
CA ARG A 119 3.37 -21.01 11.24
C ARG A 119 2.19 -20.16 11.75
N GLN A 120 2.38 -18.88 12.06
CA GLN A 120 1.29 -18.01 12.53
C GLN A 120 0.40 -17.51 11.40
N ASN A 121 0.83 -17.56 10.13
CA ASN A 121 0.14 -16.92 8.99
C ASN A 121 -0.22 -15.44 9.28
N ASN A 122 0.57 -14.77 10.13
CA ASN A 122 0.38 -13.38 10.48
C ASN A 122 1.31 -12.54 9.60
N PHE A 123 0.75 -12.01 8.51
CA PHE A 123 1.50 -11.30 7.46
C PHE A 123 1.70 -9.81 7.75
N ALA A 124 1.22 -9.35 8.90
CA ALA A 124 1.00 -7.95 9.22
C ALA A 124 1.45 -7.58 10.64
N GLY A 125 2.11 -8.50 11.36
CA GLY A 125 2.54 -8.28 12.74
C GLY A 125 1.39 -7.99 13.71
N ILE A 126 0.16 -8.42 13.42
CA ILE A 126 -1.01 -8.04 14.22
C ILE A 126 -0.86 -8.61 15.64
N GLY A 127 -0.86 -7.73 16.62
CA GLY A 127 -0.74 -8.07 18.04
C GLY A 127 0.68 -8.35 18.52
N THR A 128 1.71 -8.09 17.73
CA THR A 128 3.08 -8.03 18.25
C THR A 128 3.29 -6.71 18.97
N THR A 129 3.81 -6.73 20.20
CA THR A 129 4.08 -5.52 20.99
C THR A 129 5.57 -5.37 21.33
N GLY A 130 6.44 -6.13 20.67
CA GLY A 130 7.84 -6.28 21.09
C GLY A 130 7.98 -7.14 22.36
N GLY A 131 9.22 -7.45 22.76
CA GLY A 131 9.50 -8.16 24.03
C GLY A 131 9.04 -9.62 24.10
N GLY A 132 8.77 -10.28 22.96
CA GLY A 132 8.41 -11.70 22.92
C GLY A 132 6.90 -11.99 23.09
N VAL A 133 6.04 -10.96 23.18
CA VAL A 133 4.59 -11.15 23.16
C VAL A 133 4.19 -11.72 21.81
N ARG A 134 3.55 -12.89 21.83
CA ARG A 134 3.15 -13.62 20.63
C ARG A 134 1.96 -12.92 19.99
N GLY A 135 2.13 -12.46 18.75
CA GLY A 135 1.04 -11.91 17.96
C GLY A 135 -0.04 -12.95 17.60
N ASN A 136 -1.13 -12.48 17.00
CA ASN A 136 -2.22 -13.32 16.52
C ASN A 136 -1.69 -14.44 15.59
N SER A 137 -2.40 -15.57 15.58
CA SER A 137 -2.12 -16.70 14.69
C SER A 137 -3.41 -17.07 13.96
N PHE A 138 -3.30 -17.39 12.67
CA PHE A 138 -4.43 -17.67 11.80
C PHE A 138 -4.31 -19.09 11.23
N PRO A 139 -5.44 -19.80 11.09
CA PRO A 139 -5.45 -21.22 10.73
C PRO A 139 -4.85 -21.49 9.34
N ASP A 140 -4.99 -20.55 8.42
CA ASP A 140 -4.52 -20.67 7.04
C ASP A 140 -4.11 -19.31 6.45
N VAL A 141 -3.50 -19.35 5.26
CA VAL A 141 -2.99 -18.17 4.55
C VAL A 141 -4.13 -17.21 4.18
N SER A 142 -5.28 -17.72 3.72
CA SER A 142 -6.42 -16.89 3.35
C SER A 142 -6.94 -16.09 4.56
N THR A 143 -7.07 -16.73 5.72
CA THR A 143 -7.51 -16.09 6.96
C THR A 143 -6.48 -15.06 7.45
N GLY A 144 -5.18 -15.35 7.33
CA GLY A 144 -4.12 -14.39 7.63
C GLY A 144 -4.14 -13.14 6.74
N VAL A 145 -4.41 -13.32 5.44
CA VAL A 145 -4.57 -12.19 4.51
C VAL A 145 -5.82 -11.38 4.84
N LEU A 146 -6.95 -12.05 5.09
CA LEU A 146 -8.20 -11.40 5.51
C LEU A 146 -7.99 -10.57 6.79
N ALA A 147 -7.25 -11.10 7.77
CA ALA A 147 -6.92 -10.38 8.99
C ALA A 147 -6.20 -9.05 8.74
N GLN A 148 -5.21 -9.03 7.85
CA GLN A 148 -4.53 -7.79 7.46
C GLN A 148 -5.47 -6.83 6.74
N VAL A 149 -6.25 -7.33 5.78
CA VAL A 149 -7.21 -6.50 5.02
C VAL A 149 -8.23 -5.85 5.96
N GLN A 150 -8.77 -6.59 6.92
CA GLN A 150 -9.66 -6.08 7.95
C GLN A 150 -8.97 -5.09 8.89
N HIS A 151 -7.71 -5.33 9.27
CA HIS A 151 -6.97 -4.37 10.06
C HIS A 151 -6.80 -3.03 9.31
N LEU A 152 -6.52 -3.07 8.01
CA LEU A 152 -6.51 -1.89 7.14
C LEU A 152 -7.88 -1.20 7.06
N VAL A 153 -8.99 -1.94 7.07
CA VAL A 153 -10.34 -1.37 7.17
C VAL A 153 -10.50 -0.54 8.45
N ALA A 154 -10.06 -1.05 9.61
CA ALA A 154 -10.05 -0.28 10.85
C ALA A 154 -9.16 0.99 10.74
N TYR A 155 -7.97 0.88 10.13
CA TYR A 155 -7.11 2.04 9.87
C TYR A 155 -7.75 3.08 8.95
N SER A 156 -8.63 2.67 8.05
CA SER A 156 -9.38 3.60 7.20
C SER A 156 -10.51 4.34 7.93
N GLY A 157 -10.77 4.00 9.19
CA GLY A 157 -11.81 4.63 10.02
C GLY A 157 -13.14 3.89 10.02
N GLU A 158 -13.23 2.70 9.40
CA GLU A 158 -14.45 1.89 9.34
C GLU A 158 -14.41 0.79 10.41
N LYS A 159 -15.50 0.68 11.19
CA LYS A 159 -15.60 -0.27 12.31
C LYS A 159 -16.01 -1.65 11.82
N LEU A 160 -15.33 -2.67 12.33
CA LEU A 160 -15.66 -4.08 12.09
C LEU A 160 -16.58 -4.61 13.17
N THR A 161 -17.55 -5.43 12.77
CA THR A 161 -18.36 -6.18 13.73
C THR A 161 -17.59 -7.37 14.30
N LYS A 162 -18.03 -7.87 15.45
CA LYS A 162 -17.49 -9.10 16.03
C LYS A 162 -17.72 -10.33 15.13
N ALA A 163 -18.79 -10.32 14.32
CA ALA A 163 -19.11 -11.41 13.41
C ALA A 163 -18.14 -11.46 12.21
N ASP A 164 -17.68 -10.29 11.76
CA ASP A 164 -16.84 -10.21 10.56
C ASP A 164 -15.36 -10.36 10.87
N ALA A 165 -14.87 -9.78 11.97
CA ALA A 165 -13.44 -9.66 12.23
C ALA A 165 -12.80 -11.01 12.61
N VAL A 166 -11.74 -11.40 11.90
CA VAL A 166 -11.00 -12.66 12.17
C VAL A 166 -9.83 -12.48 13.13
N ALA A 167 -9.41 -11.25 13.40
CA ALA A 167 -8.31 -10.94 14.31
C ALA A 167 -8.84 -10.30 15.61
N GLN A 168 -8.69 -11.03 16.72
CA GLN A 168 -9.09 -10.54 18.04
C GLN A 168 -8.45 -9.18 18.38
N ARG A 169 -7.15 -8.99 18.10
CA ARG A 169 -6.47 -7.73 18.42
C ARG A 169 -7.00 -6.56 17.61
N THR A 170 -7.45 -6.79 16.38
CA THR A 170 -8.13 -5.77 15.60
C THR A 170 -9.41 -5.33 16.31
N LEU A 171 -10.23 -6.27 16.80
CA LEU A 171 -11.45 -5.94 17.54
C LEU A 171 -11.17 -5.16 18.83
N GLU A 172 -10.13 -5.54 19.57
CA GLU A 172 -9.75 -4.89 20.83
C GLU A 172 -9.27 -3.45 20.64
N ASN A 173 -8.52 -3.19 19.56
CA ASN A 173 -7.83 -1.92 19.37
C ASN A 173 -8.49 -1.00 18.34
N GLN A 174 -9.49 -1.47 17.58
CA GLN A 174 -10.04 -0.70 16.46
C GLN A 174 -10.61 0.64 16.88
N ASP A 175 -11.20 0.78 18.08
CA ASP A 175 -11.80 2.05 18.49
C ASP A 175 -10.75 3.16 18.60
N ASP A 176 -9.58 2.86 19.18
CA ASP A 176 -8.45 3.79 19.23
C ASP A 176 -7.85 4.06 17.84
N ILE A 177 -7.71 3.02 17.02
CA ILE A 177 -7.20 3.13 15.64
C ILE A 177 -8.11 4.06 14.83
N ILE A 178 -9.42 3.81 14.85
CA ILE A 178 -10.44 4.57 14.13
C ILE A 178 -10.46 6.01 14.63
N ALA A 179 -10.51 6.24 15.94
CA ALA A 179 -10.52 7.59 16.50
C ALA A 179 -9.30 8.41 16.07
N ARG A 180 -8.11 7.80 16.02
CA ARG A 180 -6.89 8.45 15.51
C ARG A 180 -6.95 8.69 14.01
N SER A 181 -7.58 7.81 13.23
CA SER A 181 -7.69 7.95 11.78
C SER A 181 -8.66 9.06 11.39
N LEU A 182 -9.81 9.13 12.05
CA LEU A 182 -10.81 10.17 11.82
C LEU A 182 -10.29 11.59 12.13
N LYS A 183 -9.33 11.73 13.07
CA LYS A 183 -8.66 13.01 13.37
C LYS A 183 -7.90 13.62 12.19
N LEU A 184 -7.57 12.84 11.15
CA LEU A 184 -6.91 13.38 9.96
C LEU A 184 -7.84 14.26 9.12
N GLY A 185 -9.16 14.14 9.26
CA GLY A 185 -10.13 14.93 8.49
C GLY A 185 -10.11 14.64 6.98
N ARG A 186 -9.43 13.57 6.55
CA ARG A 186 -9.34 13.10 5.16
C ARG A 186 -9.21 11.57 5.10
N PRO A 187 -9.42 10.93 3.94
CA PRO A 187 -9.15 9.52 3.77
C PRO A 187 -7.72 9.14 4.17
N MET A 188 -7.60 7.99 4.84
CA MET A 188 -6.32 7.42 5.28
C MET A 188 -5.58 6.82 4.07
N THR A 189 -4.30 7.14 3.93
CA THR A 189 -3.42 6.57 2.90
C THR A 189 -2.47 5.53 3.49
N PHE A 190 -1.86 4.73 2.63
CA PHE A 190 -0.75 3.86 3.05
C PHE A 190 0.45 4.65 3.59
N ALA A 191 0.61 5.92 3.20
CA ALA A 191 1.66 6.78 3.75
C ALA A 191 1.38 7.12 5.22
N ASP A 192 0.11 7.29 5.59
CA ASP A 192 -0.30 7.59 6.97
C ASP A 192 -0.13 6.41 7.93
N LEU A 193 0.15 5.19 7.44
CA LEU A 193 0.45 4.04 8.30
C LEU A 193 1.81 4.20 9.00
N GLN A 194 2.71 5.03 8.47
CA GLN A 194 3.95 5.39 9.14
C GLN A 194 3.69 5.99 10.53
N MET A 195 4.50 5.58 11.52
CA MET A 195 4.36 5.98 12.93
C MET A 195 3.04 5.59 13.60
N ARG A 196 2.17 4.83 12.93
CA ARG A 196 0.84 4.45 13.42
C ARG A 196 0.65 2.95 13.42
N TRP A 197 0.99 2.30 12.30
CA TRP A 197 1.10 0.85 12.16
C TRP A 197 2.42 0.33 12.73
N ALA A 198 3.52 0.98 12.36
CA ALA A 198 4.86 0.70 12.85
C ALA A 198 5.51 1.99 13.35
N VAL A 199 6.38 1.89 14.35
CA VAL A 199 7.18 3.03 14.88
C VAL A 199 8.27 3.53 13.91
N ASP A 200 8.34 2.96 12.71
CA ASP A 200 9.35 3.25 11.70
C ASP A 200 9.00 4.50 10.87
N ARG A 201 9.82 5.55 11.01
CA ARG A 201 9.74 6.81 10.24
C ARG A 201 10.12 6.67 8.76
N GLY A 202 10.58 5.50 8.32
CA GLY A 202 10.83 5.17 6.91
C GLY A 202 9.77 4.24 6.30
N TYR A 203 8.77 3.83 7.08
CA TYR A 203 7.81 2.79 6.70
C TYR A 203 7.09 3.05 5.37
N ALA A 204 6.51 4.25 5.19
CA ALA A 204 5.83 4.62 3.96
C ALA A 204 6.78 4.57 2.74
N HIS A 205 7.98 5.14 2.87
CA HIS A 205 8.96 5.11 1.79
C HIS A 205 9.32 3.68 1.36
N LYS A 206 9.49 2.77 2.32
CA LYS A 206 9.80 1.36 2.03
C LYS A 206 8.68 0.66 1.25
N ILE A 207 7.41 0.92 1.58
CA ILE A 207 6.27 0.41 0.80
C ILE A 207 6.31 0.98 -0.62
N GLY A 208 6.54 2.29 -0.75
CA GLY A 208 6.66 2.97 -2.05
C GLY A 208 7.74 2.33 -2.93
N VAL A 209 8.94 2.11 -2.40
CA VAL A 209 10.03 1.44 -3.13
C VAL A 209 9.63 0.06 -3.66
N LEU A 210 8.87 -0.72 -2.87
CA LEU A 210 8.40 -2.03 -3.32
C LEU A 210 7.36 -1.91 -4.45
N ALA A 211 6.46 -0.93 -4.36
CA ALA A 211 5.42 -0.65 -5.35
C ALA A 211 6.00 -0.11 -6.66
N ASP A 212 6.93 0.85 -6.59
CA ASP A 212 7.58 1.46 -7.74
C ASP A 212 8.40 0.42 -8.50
N ALA A 213 9.20 -0.39 -7.79
CA ALA A 213 9.96 -1.46 -8.41
C ALA A 213 9.07 -2.53 -9.06
N PHE A 214 7.85 -2.76 -8.55
CA PHE A 214 6.87 -3.62 -9.20
C PHE A 214 6.36 -2.98 -10.49
N ALA A 215 5.90 -1.72 -10.41
CA ALA A 215 5.35 -1.01 -11.55
C ALA A 215 6.39 -0.89 -12.68
N ASP A 216 7.65 -0.66 -12.34
CA ASP A 216 8.74 -0.57 -13.29
C ASP A 216 9.00 -1.86 -14.04
N ALA A 217 8.89 -3.00 -13.36
CA ALA A 217 9.11 -4.32 -13.94
C ALA A 217 7.89 -4.87 -14.70
N TYR A 218 6.66 -4.55 -14.27
CA TYR A 218 5.45 -5.24 -14.72
C TYR A 218 4.38 -4.35 -15.34
N CYS A 219 4.47 -3.02 -15.19
CA CYS A 219 3.46 -2.08 -15.67
C CYS A 219 3.97 -1.11 -16.76
N ARG A 220 5.27 -1.15 -17.11
CA ARG A 220 5.83 -0.35 -18.21
C ARG A 220 5.80 -1.13 -19.53
N GLY A 221 4.89 -0.78 -20.45
CA GLY A 221 4.83 -1.33 -21.83
C GLY A 221 3.42 -1.78 -22.26
N LYS A 222 3.20 -2.00 -23.56
CA LYS A 222 1.97 -2.66 -24.06
C LYS A 222 1.94 -4.07 -23.50
N GLU A 223 0.92 -4.33 -22.71
CA GLU A 223 0.70 -5.57 -21.98
C GLU A 223 0.89 -6.80 -22.91
N PRO A 224 1.77 -7.76 -22.60
CA PRO A 224 1.58 -9.09 -23.17
C PRO A 224 0.24 -9.57 -22.64
N GLU A 225 -0.67 -9.88 -23.56
CA GLU A 225 -1.95 -10.50 -23.28
C GLU A 225 -1.70 -11.80 -22.51
N VAL A 226 -1.75 -11.73 -21.18
CA VAL A 226 -1.74 -12.92 -20.35
C VAL A 226 -3.07 -13.57 -20.62
N ALA A 227 -3.07 -14.59 -21.48
CA ALA A 227 -4.21 -15.46 -21.69
C ALA A 227 -4.74 -15.90 -20.32
N ALA A 228 -5.89 -15.36 -19.95
CA ALA A 228 -6.60 -15.73 -18.75
C ALA A 228 -6.78 -17.25 -18.78
N LYS A 229 -6.01 -17.97 -17.95
CA LYS A 229 -6.37 -19.36 -17.66
C LYS A 229 -7.66 -19.30 -16.85
N PRO A 230 -8.66 -20.14 -17.16
CA PRO A 230 -9.94 -20.08 -16.48
C PRO A 230 -9.73 -20.26 -14.98
N ASP A 231 -10.12 -19.23 -14.22
CA ASP A 231 -10.19 -19.24 -12.77
C ASP A 231 -11.02 -20.44 -12.34
N THR A 232 -10.37 -21.51 -11.89
CA THR A 232 -11.05 -22.57 -11.16
C THR A 232 -11.20 -22.10 -9.72
N GLN A 233 -12.09 -21.14 -9.52
CA GLN A 233 -12.46 -20.64 -8.21
C GLN A 233 -13.51 -21.59 -7.60
N PRO A 234 -13.27 -22.17 -6.41
CA PRO A 234 -14.32 -22.87 -5.67
C PRO A 234 -15.41 -21.87 -5.30
N THR A 235 -16.60 -22.10 -5.83
CA THR A 235 -17.80 -21.30 -5.58
C THR A 235 -18.28 -21.50 -4.14
N ALA A 236 -18.08 -20.48 -3.31
CA ALA A 236 -18.88 -20.28 -2.11
C ALA A 236 -19.13 -18.78 -1.95
N LYS A 237 -20.36 -18.38 -2.26
CA LYS A 237 -20.89 -17.02 -2.13
C LYS A 237 -21.50 -16.90 -0.73
N PRO A 238 -21.07 -15.98 0.14
CA PRO A 238 -21.91 -15.50 1.22
C PRO A 238 -22.57 -14.19 0.77
N GLU A 239 -23.89 -14.22 0.65
CA GLU A 239 -24.70 -13.02 0.45
C GLU A 239 -24.81 -12.28 1.79
N HIS A 240 -24.07 -11.18 1.96
CA HIS A 240 -24.34 -10.26 3.07
C HIS A 240 -25.39 -9.24 2.65
N LYS A 241 -26.60 -9.45 3.19
CA LYS A 241 -27.71 -8.51 3.14
C LYS A 241 -27.34 -7.29 3.99
N VAL A 242 -27.01 -6.17 3.34
CA VAL A 242 -26.91 -4.87 4.00
C VAL A 242 -28.33 -4.47 4.42
N LEU A 243 -28.67 -4.72 5.68
CA LEU A 243 -29.85 -4.13 6.29
C LEU A 243 -29.50 -2.70 6.69
N ALA A 244 -30.02 -1.75 5.92
CA ALA A 244 -30.11 -0.36 6.34
C ALA A 244 -30.94 -0.32 7.63
N VAL A 245 -30.33 0.10 8.73
CA VAL A 245 -31.07 0.39 9.96
C VAL A 245 -31.68 1.78 9.80
N ALA A 246 -32.97 1.79 9.51
CA ALA A 246 -33.83 2.96 9.71
C ALA A 246 -33.87 3.31 11.19
N ALA A 247 -33.85 4.60 11.48
CA ALA A 247 -34.00 5.15 12.82
C ALA A 247 -35.39 4.81 13.37
N GLU A 248 -35.45 4.11 14.52
CA GLU A 248 -36.65 4.02 15.34
C GLU A 248 -36.34 4.44 16.78
N GLU A 249 -36.82 5.64 17.08
CA GLU A 249 -37.53 6.09 18.28
C GLU A 249 -37.14 5.54 19.66
N GLN A 250 -36.69 6.47 20.51
CA GLN A 250 -36.49 6.31 21.95
C GLN A 250 -37.77 5.85 22.65
N LYS A 251 -37.70 4.72 23.36
CA LYS A 251 -38.62 4.37 24.43
C LYS A 251 -37.86 4.22 25.74
N THR A 252 -38.07 5.18 26.62
CA THR A 252 -37.59 5.25 28.00
C THR A 252 -38.19 4.13 28.85
N LEU A 253 -37.37 3.46 29.67
CA LEU A 253 -37.80 2.71 30.86
C LEU A 253 -36.64 2.68 31.90
N PRO A 254 -36.92 2.45 33.20
CA PRO A 254 -36.48 3.34 34.28
C PRO A 254 -35.16 2.95 34.97
N ALA A 255 -34.60 3.94 35.65
CA ALA A 255 -33.47 3.80 36.56
C ALA A 255 -33.83 2.97 37.80
N THR A 256 -33.19 1.81 37.99
CA THR A 256 -32.52 1.38 39.25
C THR A 256 -32.14 -0.11 39.19
N LEU A 257 -30.85 -0.41 39.02
CA LEU A 257 -30.24 -1.65 39.52
C LEU A 257 -28.84 -1.32 40.04
N LYS A 258 -28.70 -1.36 41.38
CA LYS A 258 -27.42 -1.20 42.08
C LYS A 258 -26.56 -2.43 41.82
N SER A 259 -25.34 -2.25 41.30
CA SER A 259 -24.32 -3.30 41.23
C SER A 259 -23.56 -3.38 42.57
N PRO A 260 -23.14 -4.58 43.04
CA PRO A 260 -22.34 -4.71 44.24
C PRO A 260 -20.88 -4.29 43.96
N ALA A 261 -20.25 -3.67 44.96
CA ALA A 261 -18.86 -3.26 44.90
C ALA A 261 -17.92 -4.47 44.95
N VAL A 262 -17.13 -4.68 43.89
CA VAL A 262 -16.00 -5.62 43.89
C VAL A 262 -14.80 -4.91 44.52
N ARG A 263 -14.39 -5.34 45.71
CA ARG A 263 -13.13 -4.92 46.34
C ARG A 263 -11.96 -5.64 45.69
N TYR A 264 -11.05 -4.90 45.06
CA TYR A 264 -9.74 -5.42 44.67
C TYR A 264 -8.82 -5.47 45.89
N LEU A 265 -8.21 -6.63 46.14
CA LEU A 265 -7.10 -6.78 47.09
C LEU A 265 -5.79 -6.36 46.40
N PRO A 266 -4.86 -5.66 47.08
CA PRO A 266 -3.56 -5.30 46.50
C PRO A 266 -2.62 -6.50 46.41
N ILE A 267 -1.89 -6.58 45.29
CA ILE A 267 -0.83 -7.57 45.02
C ILE A 267 0.45 -7.17 45.77
N PRO A 268 1.21 -8.09 46.41
CA PRO A 268 2.41 -7.74 47.16
C PRO A 268 3.57 -7.33 46.23
N VAL A 269 4.24 -6.23 46.58
CA VAL A 269 5.47 -5.74 45.94
C VAL A 269 6.67 -6.48 46.55
N LEU A 270 7.41 -7.22 45.72
CA LEU A 270 8.73 -7.75 46.06
C LEU A 270 9.77 -6.64 45.85
N VAL A 271 10.38 -6.19 46.94
CA VAL A 271 11.47 -5.20 46.95
C VAL A 271 12.80 -5.96 46.88
N HIS A 272 13.60 -5.69 45.85
CA HIS A 272 15.04 -5.98 45.87
C HIS A 272 15.78 -4.71 45.43
N GLU A 273 16.60 -4.18 46.35
CA GLU A 273 17.68 -3.21 46.15
C GLU A 273 17.37 -1.91 45.38
N GLY A 274 16.83 -0.93 46.11
CA GLY A 274 17.55 0.35 46.26
C GLY A 274 17.55 1.36 45.11
N ARG A 275 16.77 1.23 44.03
CA ARG A 275 16.51 2.37 43.12
C ARG A 275 15.18 2.24 42.37
N ALA A 276 14.22 3.11 42.72
CA ALA A 276 12.97 3.24 41.97
C ALA A 276 13.21 4.01 40.67
N ILE A 277 13.02 3.34 39.53
CA ILE A 277 12.90 4.00 38.21
C ILE A 277 11.42 4.27 37.98
N ASN A 278 11.04 5.53 37.92
CA ASN A 278 9.68 5.98 37.64
C ASN A 278 9.37 5.81 36.13
N LEU A 279 8.66 4.76 35.76
CA LEU A 279 8.15 4.54 34.40
C LEU A 279 6.80 5.24 34.23
N GLN A 280 6.80 6.58 34.18
CA GLN A 280 5.60 7.35 33.84
C GLN A 280 5.86 8.56 32.91
N ALA A 281 6.96 8.54 32.16
CA ALA A 281 7.25 9.57 31.16
C ALA A 281 7.73 8.94 29.84
N ALA A 282 6.78 8.44 29.04
CA ALA A 282 7.00 8.17 27.62
C ALA A 282 5.66 8.13 26.85
N GLN A 283 4.86 9.18 26.98
CA GLN A 283 3.75 9.48 26.05
C GLN A 283 3.68 11.01 25.88
N GLN A 284 4.51 11.53 24.98
CA GLN A 284 4.23 12.72 24.18
C GLN A 284 4.58 12.37 22.73
#